data_AF-A0A7C0UQX9-F1
#
_entry.id   AF-A0A7C0UQX9-F1
#
_cell.length_a   1.000
_cell.length_b   1.000
_cell.length_c   1.000
_cell.angle_alpha   90.00
_cell.angle_beta   90.00
_cell.angle_gamma   90.00
#
_symmetry.space_group_name_H-M   'P 1'
#
loop_
_entity.id
_entity.type
_entity.pdbx_description
1 polymer ?
#
loop_
_entity_poly.entity_id
_entity_poly.type
_entity_poly.pdbx_seq_one_letter_code
_entity_poly.pdbx_strand_id
1 'polypeptide(L)'
;KKEEKFFYRLAKKTSSWLHPDLVTALAVLSALGTFLLLAFFSAKEAYLYSCILVFLHWLFDGLDGKLAKVKKLHRPAGALIDKISDTASSIFFVSGLFSRIFPPAILISCAIMLIINVARVLLWHYKKIEVKAGGTEGRILFIVLCLLLFFAS
;
A
#
# COMPACT_ATOMS: atom_id res chain seq x y z
N LYS A 1 2.78 -4.24 18.44
CA LYS A 1 3.74 -5.18 19.12
C LYS A 1 3.65 -6.64 18.62
N LYS A 2 2.47 -7.25 18.41
CA LYS A 2 2.36 -8.63 17.86
C LYS A 2 2.68 -8.71 16.36
N GLU A 3 2.07 -7.84 15.56
CA GLU A 3 2.34 -7.69 14.12
C GLU A 3 3.84 -7.47 13.84
N GLU A 4 4.47 -6.60 14.62
CA GLU A 4 5.88 -6.32 14.47
C GLU A 4 6.79 -7.55 14.67
N LYS A 5 6.48 -8.39 15.66
CA LYS A 5 7.21 -9.65 15.91
C LYS A 5 6.99 -10.66 14.78
N PHE A 6 5.79 -10.68 14.18
CA PHE A 6 5.47 -11.56 13.06
C PHE A 6 6.34 -11.22 11.83
N PHE A 7 6.34 -9.96 11.39
CA PHE A 7 7.17 -9.53 10.27
C PHE A 7 8.67 -9.69 10.54
N TYR A 8 9.13 -9.49 11.77
CA TYR A 8 10.53 -9.71 12.13
C TYR A 8 10.95 -11.19 12.04
N ARG A 9 10.04 -12.13 12.38
CA ARG A 9 10.28 -13.57 12.21
C ARG A 9 10.31 -13.96 10.73
N LEU A 10 9.41 -13.40 9.92
CA LEU A 10 9.40 -13.58 8.47
C LEU A 10 10.68 -13.05 7.83
N ALA A 11 11.07 -11.82 8.16
CA ALA A 11 12.28 -11.17 7.65
C ALA A 11 13.59 -11.92 8.00
N LYS A 12 13.61 -12.67 9.12
CA LYS A 12 14.74 -13.54 9.49
C LYS A 12 14.77 -14.85 8.69
N LYS A 13 13.62 -15.35 8.24
CA LYS A 13 13.50 -16.59 7.46
C LYS A 13 13.60 -16.35 5.95
N THR A 14 13.45 -15.12 5.48
CA THR A 14 13.60 -14.78 4.06
C THR A 14 15.03 -14.97 3.58
N SER A 15 15.15 -15.42 2.32
CA SER A 15 16.43 -15.70 1.68
C SER A 15 17.40 -14.53 1.76
N SER A 16 18.69 -14.83 1.91
CA SER A 16 19.78 -13.84 1.95
C SER A 16 19.84 -12.97 0.70
N TRP A 17 19.30 -13.45 -0.43
CA TRP A 17 19.31 -12.79 -1.73
C TRP A 17 18.19 -11.75 -1.91
N LEU A 18 17.15 -11.79 -1.08
CA LEU A 18 16.00 -10.89 -1.21
C LEU A 18 16.37 -9.47 -0.77
N HIS A 19 16.51 -8.53 -1.70
CA HIS A 19 16.86 -7.14 -1.38
C HIS A 19 15.61 -6.34 -0.95
N PRO A 20 15.68 -5.47 0.08
CA PRO A 20 14.54 -4.63 0.50
C PRO A 20 13.89 -3.88 -0.67
N ASP A 21 14.68 -3.26 -1.54
CA ASP A 21 14.19 -2.52 -2.71
C ASP A 21 13.33 -3.38 -3.67
N LEU A 22 13.63 -4.68 -3.80
CA LEU A 22 12.84 -5.59 -4.64
C LEU A 22 11.50 -5.91 -3.97
N VAL A 23 11.47 -6.02 -2.64
CA VAL A 23 10.23 -6.19 -1.88
C VAL A 23 9.36 -4.94 -1.99
N THR A 24 9.94 -3.75 -1.87
CA THR A 24 9.23 -2.48 -2.08
C THR A 24 8.69 -2.37 -3.51
N ALA A 25 9.45 -2.79 -4.52
CA ALA A 25 8.97 -2.84 -5.91
C ALA A 25 7.76 -3.79 -6.06
N LEU A 26 7.79 -4.96 -5.43
CA LEU A 26 6.64 -5.89 -5.42
C LEU A 26 5.42 -5.31 -4.70
N ALA A 27 5.63 -4.52 -3.63
CA ALA A 27 4.56 -3.79 -2.96
C ALA A 27 3.90 -2.77 -3.92
N VAL A 28 4.69 -1.99 -4.64
CA VAL A 28 4.15 -1.02 -5.62
C VAL A 28 3.44 -1.73 -6.77
N LEU A 29 4.01 -2.82 -7.29
CA LEU A 29 3.41 -3.59 -8.38
C LEU A 29 2.07 -4.22 -8.00
N SER A 30 1.92 -4.69 -6.76
CA SER A 30 0.63 -5.20 -6.27
C SER A 30 -0.42 -4.10 -6.12
N ALA A 31 -0.02 -2.89 -5.71
CA ALA A 31 -0.91 -1.73 -5.70
C ALA A 31 -1.33 -1.32 -7.13
N LEU A 32 -0.39 -1.26 -8.07
CA LEU A 32 -0.67 -0.99 -9.48
C LEU A 32 -1.59 -2.05 -10.10
N GLY A 33 -1.35 -3.33 -9.82
CA GLY A 33 -2.20 -4.42 -10.28
C GLY A 33 -3.64 -4.30 -9.75
N THR A 34 -3.79 -3.83 -8.50
CA THR A 34 -5.11 -3.55 -7.90
C THR A 34 -5.84 -2.46 -8.67
N PHE A 35 -5.13 -1.37 -9.01
CA PHE A 35 -5.68 -0.29 -9.85
C PHE A 35 -6.13 -0.81 -11.20
N LEU A 36 -5.27 -1.54 -11.92
CA LEU A 36 -5.56 -2.04 -13.26
C LEU A 36 -6.75 -3.01 -13.26
N LEU A 37 -6.84 -3.90 -12.27
CA LEU A 37 -7.99 -4.81 -12.13
C LEU A 37 -9.29 -4.03 -11.92
N LEU A 38 -9.32 -3.08 -11.00
CA LEU A 38 -10.55 -2.35 -10.71
C LEU A 38 -10.95 -1.42 -11.87
N ALA A 39 -9.98 -0.84 -12.57
CA ALA A 39 -10.23 0.11 -13.66
C ALA A 39 -10.62 -0.53 -14.99
N PHE A 40 -10.02 -1.67 -15.35
CA PHE A 40 -10.17 -2.22 -16.71
C PHE A 40 -10.93 -3.54 -16.78
N PHE A 41 -11.01 -4.32 -15.71
CA PHE A 41 -11.73 -5.60 -15.74
C PHE A 41 -13.17 -5.42 -15.29
N SER A 42 -14.16 -5.62 -16.16
CA SER A 42 -15.58 -5.47 -15.79
C SER A 42 -16.15 -6.61 -14.96
N ALA A 43 -15.45 -7.74 -14.83
CA ALA A 43 -15.88 -8.92 -14.10
C ALA A 43 -15.96 -8.63 -12.58
N LYS A 44 -16.98 -9.13 -11.87
CA LYS A 44 -17.12 -8.91 -10.42
C LYS A 44 -15.96 -9.54 -9.63
N GLU A 45 -15.37 -10.59 -10.17
CA GLU A 45 -14.19 -11.28 -9.63
C GLU A 45 -12.98 -10.35 -9.51
N ALA A 46 -12.94 -9.23 -10.23
CA ALA A 46 -11.93 -8.19 -10.06
C ALA A 46 -11.84 -7.74 -8.59
N TYR A 47 -12.95 -7.62 -7.87
CA TYR A 47 -12.95 -7.26 -6.45
C TYR A 47 -12.23 -8.32 -5.58
N LEU A 48 -12.41 -9.62 -5.87
CA LEU A 48 -11.73 -10.70 -5.15
C LEU A 48 -10.23 -10.71 -5.44
N TYR A 49 -9.83 -10.55 -6.71
CA TYR A 49 -8.42 -10.47 -7.08
C TYR A 49 -7.76 -9.22 -6.46
N SER A 50 -8.48 -8.10 -6.39
CA SER A 50 -8.03 -6.89 -5.68
C SER A 50 -7.81 -7.14 -4.19
N CYS A 51 -8.67 -7.91 -3.50
CA CYS A 51 -8.43 -8.28 -2.11
C CYS A 51 -7.10 -9.03 -1.93
N ILE A 52 -6.79 -9.97 -2.84
CA ILE A 52 -5.55 -10.74 -2.81
C ILE A 52 -4.34 -9.82 -3.03
N LEU A 53 -4.40 -8.92 -4.02
CA LEU A 53 -3.30 -8.00 -4.30
C LEU A 53 -3.08 -6.98 -3.18
N VAL A 54 -4.14 -6.47 -2.55
CA VAL A 54 -4.03 -5.57 -1.40
C VAL A 54 -3.42 -6.29 -0.19
N PHE A 55 -3.77 -7.56 0.01
CA PHE A 55 -3.15 -8.38 1.03
C PHE A 55 -1.66 -8.62 0.75
N LEU A 56 -1.28 -8.90 -0.49
CA LEU A 56 0.12 -9.03 -0.90
C LEU A 56 0.89 -7.72 -0.73
N HIS A 57 0.30 -6.59 -1.10
CA HIS A 57 0.86 -5.26 -0.86
C HIS A 57 1.15 -5.05 0.62
N TRP A 58 0.17 -5.30 1.49
CA TRP A 58 0.34 -5.22 2.95
C TRP A 58 1.47 -6.12 3.46
N LEU A 59 1.57 -7.34 2.92
CA LEU A 59 2.62 -8.29 3.30
C LEU A 59 4.01 -7.79 2.89
N PHE A 60 4.17 -7.26 1.68
CA PHE A 60 5.45 -6.78 1.17
C PHE A 60 5.91 -5.51 1.88
N ASP A 61 5.01 -4.53 2.05
CA ASP A 61 5.25 -3.28 2.78
C ASP A 61 5.51 -3.49 4.28
N GLY A 62 4.93 -4.54 4.88
CA GLY A 62 5.29 -4.92 6.25
C GLY A 62 6.66 -5.59 6.35
N LEU A 63 7.12 -6.22 5.26
CA LEU A 63 8.33 -7.03 5.22
C LEU A 63 9.58 -6.22 4.86
N ASP A 64 9.51 -5.28 3.91
CA ASP A 64 10.66 -4.47 3.47
C ASP A 64 11.28 -3.66 4.62
N GLY A 65 10.47 -3.00 5.44
CA GLY A 65 10.92 -2.20 6.58
C GLY A 65 11.55 -3.04 7.70
N LYS A 66 11.17 -4.32 7.84
CA LYS A 66 11.83 -5.24 8.80
C LYS A 66 13.06 -5.89 8.18
N LEU A 67 13.04 -6.20 6.89
CA LEU A 67 14.16 -6.77 6.15
C LEU A 67 15.34 -5.80 6.13
N ALA A 68 15.10 -4.51 5.90
CA ALA A 68 16.13 -3.47 5.96
C ALA A 68 16.80 -3.40 7.35
N LYS A 69 16.03 -3.55 8.43
CA LYS A 69 16.55 -3.58 9.82
C LYS A 69 17.36 -4.84 10.10
N VAL A 70 16.87 -6.01 9.69
CA VAL A 70 17.57 -7.29 9.88
C VAL A 70 18.88 -7.33 9.09
N LYS A 71 18.88 -6.83 7.85
CA LYS A 71 20.07 -6.80 6.99
C LYS A 71 21.00 -5.61 7.22
N LYS A 72 20.68 -4.71 8.16
CA LYS A 72 21.42 -3.46 8.43
C LYS A 72 21.62 -2.59 7.18
N LEU A 73 20.68 -2.66 6.24
CA LEU A 73 20.71 -1.88 4.99
C LEU A 73 19.93 -0.56 5.11
N HIS A 74 19.79 -0.02 6.32
CA HIS A 74 19.02 1.20 6.54
C HIS A 74 19.76 2.40 5.94
N ARG A 75 19.14 3.06 4.97
CA ARG A 75 19.66 4.28 4.32
C ARG A 75 18.65 5.42 4.46
N PRO A 76 19.08 6.68 4.57
CA PRO A 76 18.18 7.84 4.61
C PRO A 76 17.35 7.96 3.32
N ALA A 77 17.91 7.60 2.16
CA ALA A 77 17.18 7.53 0.90
C ALA A 77 16.04 6.47 0.93
N GLY A 78 16.22 5.37 1.65
CA GLY A 78 15.19 4.33 1.79
C GLY A 78 13.94 4.86 2.49
N ALA A 79 14.10 5.68 3.53
CA ALA A 79 12.97 6.29 4.23
C ALA A 79 12.16 7.26 3.34
N LEU A 80 12.80 7.90 2.36
CA LEU A 80 12.13 8.74 1.37
C LEU A 80 11.39 7.86 0.35
N ILE A 81 12.04 6.80 -0.14
CA ILE A 81 11.46 5.85 -1.10
C ILE A 81 10.23 5.17 -0.50
N ASP A 82 10.28 4.70 0.74
CA ASP A 82 9.13 4.11 1.45
C ASP A 82 7.94 5.08 1.45
N LYS A 83 8.18 6.36 1.74
CA LYS A 83 7.11 7.36 1.82
C LYS A 83 6.51 7.72 0.46
N ILE A 84 7.33 7.73 -0.59
CA ILE A 84 6.87 7.90 -1.97
C ILE A 84 6.08 6.67 -2.42
N SER A 85 6.56 5.47 -2.08
CA SER A 85 5.92 4.18 -2.37
C SER A 85 4.54 4.08 -1.70
N ASP A 86 4.43 4.47 -0.42
CA ASP A 86 3.18 4.55 0.33
C ASP A 86 2.17 5.50 -0.32
N THR A 87 2.66 6.67 -0.74
CA THR A 87 1.84 7.68 -1.42
C THR A 87 1.33 7.16 -2.76
N ALA A 88 2.19 6.57 -3.58
CA ALA A 88 1.84 6.00 -4.87
C ALA A 88 0.82 4.87 -4.72
N SER A 89 1.04 3.96 -3.78
CA SER A 89 0.15 2.82 -3.51
C SER A 89 -1.23 3.28 -3.04
N SER A 90 -1.28 4.30 -2.17
CA SER A 90 -2.54 4.90 -1.71
C SER A 90 -3.33 5.52 -2.87
N ILE A 91 -2.65 6.19 -3.81
CA ILE A 91 -3.28 6.74 -5.00
C ILE A 91 -3.85 5.62 -5.87
N PHE A 92 -3.10 4.54 -6.11
CA PHE A 92 -3.57 3.40 -6.91
C PHE A 92 -4.82 2.72 -6.34
N PHE A 93 -4.86 2.50 -5.01
CA PHE A 93 -6.04 1.89 -4.38
C PHE A 93 -7.28 2.76 -4.55
N VAL A 94 -7.17 4.04 -4.22
CA VAL A 94 -8.31 4.96 -4.27
C VAL A 94 -8.76 5.18 -5.71
N SER A 95 -7.84 5.46 -6.63
CA SER A 95 -8.17 5.67 -8.04
C SER A 95 -8.81 4.43 -8.66
N GLY A 96 -8.33 3.23 -8.32
CA GLY A 96 -8.89 1.97 -8.80
C GLY A 96 -10.33 1.79 -8.35
N LEU A 97 -10.58 1.98 -7.05
CA LEU A 97 -11.92 1.86 -6.50
C LEU A 97 -12.89 2.89 -7.09
N PHE A 98 -12.48 4.16 -7.16
CA PHE A 98 -13.31 5.23 -7.71
C PHE A 98 -13.56 5.03 -9.21
N SER A 99 -12.60 4.49 -9.96
CA SER A 99 -12.78 4.24 -11.39
C SER A 99 -13.94 3.31 -11.71
N ARG A 100 -14.29 2.45 -10.75
CA ARG A 100 -15.38 1.50 -10.90
C ARG A 100 -16.71 1.97 -10.34
N ILE A 101 -16.70 2.65 -9.20
CA ILE A 101 -17.93 3.11 -8.53
C ILE A 101 -18.41 4.43 -9.13
N PHE A 102 -17.48 5.37 -9.37
CA PHE A 102 -17.76 6.72 -9.86
C PHE A 102 -16.65 7.19 -10.82
N PRO A 103 -16.65 6.74 -12.09
CA PRO A 103 -15.64 7.10 -13.08
C PRO A 103 -15.31 8.60 -13.18
N PRO A 104 -16.27 9.56 -13.13
CA PRO A 104 -15.94 10.98 -13.21
C PRO A 104 -15.21 11.51 -11.96
N ALA A 105 -15.24 10.81 -10.83
CA ALA A 105 -14.64 11.25 -9.57
C ALA A 105 -13.17 10.82 -9.40
N ILE A 106 -12.59 10.05 -10.34
CA ILE A 106 -11.20 9.56 -10.24
C ILE A 106 -10.22 10.73 -10.03
N LEU A 107 -10.29 11.77 -10.88
CA LEU A 107 -9.35 12.89 -10.83
C LEU A 107 -9.40 13.63 -9.49
N ILE A 108 -10.62 13.83 -8.97
CA ILE A 108 -10.87 14.46 -7.67
C ILE A 108 -10.29 13.59 -6.54
N SER A 109 -10.53 12.27 -6.59
CA SER A 109 -10.03 11.33 -5.59
C SER A 109 -8.49 11.28 -5.55
N CYS A 110 -7.83 11.29 -6.73
CA CYS A 110 -6.39 11.39 -6.85
C CYS A 110 -5.85 12.70 -6.26
N ALA A 111 -6.49 13.83 -6.58
CA ALA A 111 -6.09 15.14 -6.08
C ALA A 111 -6.19 15.22 -4.54
N ILE A 112 -7.30 14.75 -3.95
CA ILE A 112 -7.48 14.70 -2.49
C ILE A 112 -6.40 13.83 -1.84
N MET A 113 -6.13 12.64 -2.38
CA MET A 113 -5.11 11.75 -1.82
C MET A 113 -3.70 12.32 -1.95
N LEU A 114 -3.38 12.98 -3.05
CA LEU A 114 -2.11 13.68 -3.21
C LEU A 114 -1.95 14.78 -2.15
N ILE A 115 -2.98 15.61 -1.95
CA ILE A 115 -2.98 16.67 -0.94
C ILE A 115 -2.75 16.10 0.46
N ILE A 116 -3.47 15.04 0.83
CA ILE A 116 -3.31 14.37 2.14
C ILE A 116 -1.87 13.86 2.33
N ASN A 117 -1.30 13.22 1.31
CA ASN A 117 0.06 12.67 1.41
C ASN A 117 1.13 13.76 1.45
N VAL A 118 0.99 14.83 0.66
CA VAL A 118 1.87 16.01 0.73
C VAL A 118 1.80 16.65 2.12
N ALA A 119 0.60 16.82 2.68
CA ALA A 119 0.42 17.36 4.03
C ALA A 119 1.12 16.48 5.09
N ARG A 120 1.04 15.14 4.97
CA ARG A 120 1.76 14.20 5.86
C ARG A 120 3.27 14.29 5.72
N VAL A 121 3.79 14.48 4.50
CA VAL A 121 5.23 14.69 4.27
C VAL A 121 5.69 15.99 4.91
N LEU A 122 4.94 17.09 4.73
CA LEU A 122 5.25 18.39 5.31
C LEU A 122 5.19 18.38 6.84
N LEU A 123 4.15 17.79 7.44
CA LEU A 123 4.03 17.65 8.90
C LEU A 123 5.21 16.88 9.50
N TRP A 124 5.67 15.84 8.80
CA TRP A 124 6.86 15.09 9.21
C TRP A 124 8.14 15.91 9.06
N HIS A 125 8.31 16.65 7.96
CA HIS A 125 9.51 17.45 7.71
C HIS A 125 9.65 18.58 8.73
N TYR A 126 8.58 19.34 8.96
CA TYR A 126 8.60 20.55 9.80
C TYR A 126 8.38 20.28 11.29
N LYS A 127 7.49 19.36 11.66
CA LYS A 127 7.11 19.13 13.06
C LYS A 127 7.63 17.81 13.63
N LYS A 128 8.27 16.96 12.81
CA LYS A 128 8.61 15.57 13.17
C LYS A 128 7.41 14.77 13.71
N ILE A 129 6.19 15.21 13.40
CA ILE A 129 4.96 14.52 13.78
C ILE A 129 4.73 13.42 12.76
N GLU A 130 4.81 12.19 13.23
CA GLU A 130 4.45 11.02 12.45
C GLU A 130 2.96 10.74 12.62
N VAL A 131 2.16 11.17 11.64
CA VAL A 131 0.74 10.83 11.60
C VAL A 131 0.62 9.36 11.18
N LYS A 132 0.54 8.47 12.17
CA LYS A 132 0.19 7.05 11.97
C LYS A 132 -1.30 6.92 11.70
N ALA A 133 -1.79 7.53 10.63
CA ALA A 133 -3.07 7.13 10.06
C ALA A 133 -2.87 5.71 9.50
N GLY A 134 -3.48 4.73 10.17
CA GLY A 134 -3.13 3.32 10.07
C GLY A 134 -3.15 2.80 8.63
N GLY A 135 -1.96 2.61 8.04
CA GLY A 135 -1.83 1.96 6.73
C GLY A 135 -2.52 0.59 6.72
N THR A 136 -2.34 -0.19 7.80
CA THR A 136 -3.01 -1.48 7.98
C THR A 136 -4.53 -1.36 8.08
N GLU A 137 -5.04 -0.39 8.84
CA GLU A 137 -6.48 -0.15 9.01
C GLU A 137 -7.14 0.24 7.68
N GLY A 138 -6.48 1.12 6.91
CA GLY A 138 -6.94 1.54 5.59
C GLY A 138 -6.97 0.37 4.59
N ARG A 139 -5.95 -0.50 4.60
CA ARG A 139 -5.89 -1.69 3.75
C ARG A 139 -6.99 -2.71 4.11
N ILE A 140 -7.24 -2.92 5.41
CA ILE A 140 -8.34 -3.79 5.88
C ILE A 140 -9.69 -3.23 5.45
N LEU A 141 -9.92 -1.92 5.66
CA LEU A 141 -11.15 -1.26 5.24
C LEU A 141 -11.36 -1.40 3.72
N PHE A 142 -10.29 -1.25 2.93
CA PHE A 142 -10.33 -1.43 1.49
C PHE A 142 -10.73 -2.86 1.10
N ILE A 143 -10.13 -3.87 1.74
CA ILE A 143 -10.47 -5.28 1.50
C ILE A 143 -11.95 -5.55 1.83
N VAL A 144 -12.41 -5.06 3.00
CA VAL A 144 -13.82 -5.21 3.41
C VAL A 144 -14.75 -4.54 2.40
N LEU A 145 -14.41 -3.35 1.92
CA LEU A 145 -15.20 -2.64 0.93
C LEU A 145 -15.25 -3.38 -0.41
N CYS A 146 -14.12 -3.93 -0.88
CA CYS A 146 -14.11 -4.78 -2.08
C CYS A 146 -14.99 -6.02 -1.92
N LEU A 147 -14.97 -6.68 -0.76
CA LEU A 147 -15.84 -7.83 -0.48
C LEU A 147 -17.33 -7.43 -0.48
N LEU A 148 -17.68 -6.30 0.14
CA LEU A 148 -19.06 -5.80 0.12
C LEU A 148 -19.53 -5.51 -1.31
N LEU A 149 -18.69 -4.86 -2.11
CA LEU A 149 -19.00 -4.57 -3.52
C LEU A 149 -19.13 -5.85 -4.36
N PHE A 150 -18.32 -6.87 -4.07
CA PHE A 150 -18.44 -8.18 -4.72
C PHE A 150 -19.79 -8.84 -4.44
N PHE A 151 -20.29 -8.81 -3.20
CA PHE A 151 -21.59 -9.38 -2.85
C PHE A 151 -22.77 -8.52 -3.34
N ALA A 152 -22.55 -7.22 -3.56
CA ALA A 152 -23.56 -6.31 -4.07
C ALA A 152 -23.69 -6.31 -5.61
N SER A 153 -22.70 -6.88 -6.34
CA SER A 153 -22.64 -6.92 -7.82
C SER A 153 -23.09 -8.25 -8.39
#